data_AF-A0A931IFY6-F1
#
_entry.id   AF-A0A931IFY6-F1
#
_cell.length_a   1.000
_cell.length_b   1.000
_cell.length_c   1.000
_cell.angle_alpha   90.00
_cell.angle_beta   90.00
_cell.angle_gamma   90.00
#
_symmetry.space_group_name_H-M   'P 1'
#
loop_
_entity.id
_entity.type
_entity.pdbx_description
1 polymer ?
#
loop_
_entity_poly.entity_id
_entity_poly.type
_entity_poly.pdbx_seq_one_letter_code
_entity_poly.pdbx_strand_id
1 'polypeptide(L)'
;MLLAGRLAIPEGIEAMLFDLDGVIIDSLALDYQVVEGMLRAELGKTTEVPHSVIRTHFALSLPDFWRAISDSRGLGISPDGIDRLVEGHEIRRREITMTIHEGVIDIMAAARAAGLRVAVVSNNPEAEIRTTLTNSSITVDLVVGNDVPGLRKKPAPDMYLEAARRLGLEPAKCVAIEDSLVGAQAAHDAGCVTIGVATGANSYRELAESGFLTHCYLDFAPSTVSLGRAGITNKTLLTPNEFASHMVEHIAWRLGCSIELRWRNDDWHWLGLALGAEIRGYSLHRPTARTIGMIDDGSAEVVVDTRRPGEVAIDGSSQVDLEWFLNSRVEQVTRGSELVGLLDGLAVGAGVNIDVRIASFEDPHHTWEGVFRGVGIALDRMVNERPAAPVKPKGAAVVAERAADSFERPVERGWVVRGASPWSAQVERRTAESVVAIDVEIDEPSVRYTVDVADTIDVTGIEELLREFAIGAGLRLDVLFEATRLNSSHVVTEDVGMALGRALKHMSIERMEEFGIQGAGSNVENLDEHSPIRVGISMEGRKFWKFVPMDETFADLRRRFLVGHTLPSGLFTEDLDDFIDGLSGGMEASVMVHVDRDIDPEKGWPLLFRGLGTAIAGLLSVNPHRRSLAPGVKATLA
;
A
#
# COMPACT_ATOMS: atom_id res chain seq x y z
N MET A 1 -14.64 16.57 -12.03
CA MET A 1 -15.99 16.68 -11.46
C MET A 1 -16.55 15.29 -11.18
N LEU A 2 -17.16 15.05 -10.01
CA LEU A 2 -17.79 13.76 -9.65
C LEU A 2 -19.30 13.79 -9.89
N LEU A 3 -19.80 12.91 -10.74
CA LEU A 3 -21.20 12.79 -11.08
C LEU A 3 -21.87 11.73 -10.20
N ALA A 4 -22.93 12.13 -9.50
CA ALA A 4 -23.73 11.28 -8.62
C ALA A 4 -22.95 10.44 -7.58
N GLY A 5 -21.72 10.85 -7.22
CA GLY A 5 -20.84 10.07 -6.35
C GLY A 5 -20.28 8.78 -6.99
N ARG A 6 -20.43 8.61 -8.31
CA ARG A 6 -20.19 7.34 -9.02
C ARG A 6 -19.13 7.44 -10.12
N LEU A 7 -19.10 8.53 -10.89
CA LEU A 7 -18.23 8.67 -12.05
C LEU A 7 -17.51 10.03 -12.05
N ALA A 8 -16.18 10.01 -11.99
CA ALA A 8 -15.36 11.21 -12.14
C ALA A 8 -15.07 11.48 -13.62
N ILE A 9 -15.17 12.74 -14.02
CA ILE A 9 -14.78 13.21 -15.36
C ILE A 9 -13.80 14.38 -15.25
N PRO A 10 -12.86 14.55 -16.21
CA PRO A 10 -11.92 15.66 -16.22
C PRO A 10 -12.62 17.04 -16.28
N GLU A 11 -11.89 18.09 -15.92
CA GLU A 11 -12.35 19.46 -16.12
C GLU A 11 -12.42 19.82 -17.62
N GLY A 12 -13.29 20.75 -17.98
CA GLY A 12 -13.43 21.24 -19.37
C GLY A 12 -14.27 20.35 -20.29
N ILE A 13 -14.77 19.21 -19.80
CA ILE A 13 -15.74 18.38 -20.52
C ILE A 13 -17.09 19.11 -20.61
N GLU A 14 -17.71 19.09 -21.80
CA GLU A 14 -19.00 19.73 -22.11
C GLU A 14 -20.08 18.72 -22.55
N ALA A 15 -19.69 17.48 -22.91
CA ALA A 15 -20.63 16.43 -23.26
C ALA A 15 -20.17 15.02 -22.84
N MET A 16 -21.15 14.16 -22.56
CA MET A 16 -20.97 12.74 -22.31
C MET A 16 -21.62 11.90 -23.41
N LEU A 17 -20.85 10.98 -23.98
CA LEU A 17 -21.24 10.11 -25.09
C LEU A 17 -21.24 8.65 -24.62
N PHE A 18 -22.42 8.11 -24.32
CA PHE A 18 -22.55 6.74 -23.80
C PHE A 18 -22.71 5.75 -24.95
N ASP A 19 -22.01 4.62 -24.90
CA ASP A 19 -22.49 3.44 -25.63
C ASP A 19 -23.81 2.94 -25.03
N LEU A 20 -24.53 2.09 -25.77
CA LEU A 20 -25.79 1.52 -25.32
C LEU A 20 -25.59 0.16 -24.65
N ASP A 21 -24.94 -0.78 -25.35
CA ASP A 21 -24.79 -2.17 -24.91
C ASP A 21 -23.62 -2.24 -23.93
N GLY A 22 -23.80 -2.94 -22.81
CA GLY A 22 -22.77 -3.08 -21.78
C GLY A 22 -22.49 -1.80 -20.97
N VAL A 23 -23.01 -0.65 -21.37
CA VAL A 23 -22.89 0.64 -20.65
C VAL A 23 -24.22 1.09 -20.05
N ILE A 24 -25.23 1.30 -20.88
CA ILE A 24 -26.58 1.65 -20.39
C ILE A 24 -27.34 0.36 -20.07
N ILE A 25 -27.32 -0.60 -21.00
CA ILE A 25 -28.04 -1.86 -20.89
C ILE A 25 -27.08 -2.96 -20.45
N ASP A 26 -27.51 -3.81 -19.52
CA ASP A 26 -26.83 -5.06 -19.19
C ASP A 26 -27.08 -6.13 -20.27
N SER A 27 -26.49 -5.90 -21.44
CA SER A 27 -26.61 -6.77 -22.61
C SER A 27 -25.90 -8.11 -22.40
N LEU A 28 -24.89 -8.15 -21.53
CA LEU A 28 -24.18 -9.37 -21.19
C LEU A 28 -25.00 -10.30 -20.29
N ALA A 29 -25.65 -9.78 -19.24
CA ALA A 29 -26.56 -10.58 -18.42
C ALA A 29 -27.81 -11.04 -19.19
N LEU A 30 -28.26 -10.23 -20.16
CA LEU A 30 -29.30 -10.63 -21.12
C LEU A 30 -28.85 -11.86 -21.91
N ASP A 31 -27.65 -11.85 -22.47
CA ASP A 31 -27.12 -12.97 -23.26
C ASP A 31 -26.88 -14.22 -22.40
N TYR A 32 -26.54 -14.10 -21.12
CA TYR A 32 -26.53 -15.25 -20.20
C TYR A 32 -27.89 -15.95 -20.14
N GLN A 33 -28.98 -15.19 -20.04
CA GLN A 33 -30.34 -15.73 -20.02
C GLN A 33 -30.78 -16.30 -21.37
N VAL A 34 -30.39 -15.65 -22.48
CA VAL A 34 -30.64 -16.15 -23.83
C VAL A 34 -29.93 -17.50 -24.02
N VAL A 35 -28.64 -17.57 -23.71
CA VAL A 35 -27.83 -18.79 -23.84
C VAL A 35 -28.40 -19.92 -23.00
N GLU A 36 -28.70 -19.68 -21.72
CA GLU A 36 -29.27 -20.70 -20.85
C GLU A 36 -30.62 -21.23 -21.38
N GLY A 37 -31.52 -20.32 -21.77
CA GLY A 37 -32.85 -20.66 -22.26
C GLY A 37 -32.81 -21.44 -23.57
N MET A 38 -31.97 -21.01 -24.52
CA MET A 38 -31.89 -21.63 -25.83
C MET A 38 -31.15 -22.97 -25.80
N LEU A 39 -30.06 -23.11 -25.03
CA LEU A 39 -29.41 -24.41 -24.84
C LEU A 39 -30.34 -25.42 -24.15
N ARG A 40 -31.16 -24.97 -23.20
CA ARG A 40 -32.17 -25.83 -22.57
C ARG A 40 -33.19 -26.34 -23.58
N ALA A 41 -33.65 -25.48 -24.49
CA ALA A 41 -34.59 -25.86 -25.54
C ALA A 41 -33.96 -26.82 -26.56
N GLU A 42 -32.73 -26.54 -26.99
CA GLU A 42 -32.03 -27.32 -28.03
C GLU A 42 -31.56 -28.69 -27.51
N LEU A 43 -31.06 -28.77 -26.27
CA LEU A 43 -30.50 -30.00 -25.69
C LEU A 43 -31.50 -30.78 -24.81
N GLY A 44 -32.68 -30.21 -24.53
CA GLY A 44 -33.69 -30.80 -23.66
C GLY A 44 -33.30 -30.90 -22.17
N LYS A 45 -32.20 -30.26 -21.76
CA LYS A 45 -31.69 -30.27 -20.38
C LYS A 45 -31.01 -28.94 -20.03
N THR A 46 -31.03 -28.56 -18.76
CA THR A 46 -30.26 -27.40 -18.29
C THR A 46 -28.77 -27.66 -18.47
N THR A 47 -28.10 -26.72 -19.13
CA THR A 47 -26.66 -26.78 -19.39
C THR A 47 -26.05 -25.50 -18.84
N GLU A 48 -25.22 -25.63 -17.82
CA GLU A 48 -24.54 -24.48 -17.23
C GLU A 48 -23.36 -24.08 -18.11
N VAL A 49 -23.34 -22.84 -18.60
CA VAL A 49 -22.19 -22.28 -19.32
C VAL A 49 -21.56 -21.22 -18.41
N PRO A 50 -20.27 -21.34 -18.06
CA PRO A 50 -19.61 -20.31 -17.26
C PRO A 50 -19.75 -18.94 -17.93
N HIS A 51 -20.12 -17.91 -17.17
CA HIS A 51 -20.26 -16.53 -17.68
C HIS A 51 -19.01 -16.04 -18.42
N SER A 52 -17.83 -16.46 -17.98
CA SER A 52 -16.55 -16.13 -18.64
C SER A 52 -16.46 -16.63 -20.08
N VAL A 53 -17.05 -17.79 -20.41
CA VAL A 53 -17.08 -18.33 -21.78
C VAL A 53 -17.95 -17.44 -22.65
N ILE A 54 -19.15 -17.11 -22.17
CA ILE A 54 -20.08 -16.26 -22.93
C ILE A 54 -19.46 -14.88 -23.17
N ARG A 55 -18.90 -14.25 -22.13
CA ARG A 55 -18.22 -12.95 -22.24
C ARG A 55 -17.06 -12.99 -23.25
N THR A 56 -16.20 -14.00 -23.18
CA THR A 56 -15.03 -14.13 -24.09
C THR A 56 -15.42 -14.19 -25.57
N HIS A 57 -16.61 -14.72 -25.86
CA HIS A 57 -17.10 -14.88 -27.22
C HIS A 57 -18.14 -13.83 -27.63
N PHE A 58 -18.51 -12.93 -26.73
CA PHE A 58 -19.60 -11.95 -26.92
C PHE A 58 -19.42 -11.06 -28.16
N ALA A 59 -18.17 -10.75 -28.53
CA ALA A 59 -17.86 -9.93 -29.70
C ALA A 59 -17.85 -10.71 -31.04
N LEU A 60 -18.08 -12.02 -31.04
CA LEU A 60 -18.10 -12.84 -32.25
C LEU A 60 -19.42 -12.70 -33.03
N SER A 61 -19.41 -13.10 -34.31
CA SER A 61 -20.66 -13.27 -35.05
C SER A 61 -21.54 -14.33 -34.37
N LEU A 62 -22.87 -14.20 -34.40
CA LEU A 62 -23.77 -15.19 -33.76
C LEU A 62 -23.44 -16.65 -34.14
N PRO A 63 -23.13 -16.99 -35.41
CA PRO A 63 -22.70 -18.34 -35.75
C PRO A 63 -21.41 -18.77 -35.05
N ASP A 64 -20.39 -17.90 -35.00
CA ASP A 64 -19.11 -18.21 -34.35
C ASP A 64 -19.25 -18.26 -32.82
N PHE A 65 -20.06 -17.38 -32.25
CA PHE A 65 -20.42 -17.35 -30.83
C PHE A 65 -21.04 -18.68 -30.37
N TRP A 66 -22.06 -19.15 -31.08
CA TRP A 66 -22.72 -20.42 -30.75
C TRP A 66 -21.82 -21.64 -30.96
N ARG A 67 -20.97 -21.63 -32.00
CA ARG A 67 -19.96 -22.69 -32.20
C ARG A 67 -18.96 -22.70 -31.05
N ALA A 68 -18.43 -21.55 -30.67
CA ALA A 68 -17.48 -21.44 -29.56
C ALA A 68 -18.08 -21.92 -28.22
N ILE A 69 -19.35 -21.58 -27.93
CA ILE A 69 -20.06 -22.10 -26.75
C ILE A 69 -20.22 -23.62 -26.82
N SER A 70 -20.63 -24.16 -27.98
CA SER A 70 -20.75 -25.61 -28.18
C SER A 70 -19.41 -26.32 -27.96
N ASP A 71 -18.34 -25.80 -28.56
CA ASP A 71 -17.01 -26.40 -28.54
C ASP A 71 -16.37 -26.34 -27.14
N SER A 72 -16.46 -25.19 -26.47
CA SER A 72 -15.89 -24.99 -25.13
C SER A 72 -16.43 -25.94 -24.06
N ARG A 73 -17.66 -26.44 -24.24
CA ARG A 73 -18.32 -27.36 -23.31
C ARG A 73 -18.51 -28.76 -23.91
N GLY A 74 -18.02 -29.01 -25.13
CA GLY A 74 -18.15 -30.29 -25.82
C GLY A 74 -19.62 -30.72 -26.00
N LEU A 75 -20.52 -29.77 -26.28
CA LEU A 75 -21.97 -30.00 -26.30
C LEU A 75 -22.42 -30.83 -27.52
N GLY A 76 -21.60 -30.89 -28.57
CA GLY A 76 -21.89 -31.68 -29.77
C GLY A 76 -23.11 -31.17 -30.55
N ILE A 77 -23.36 -29.86 -30.53
CA ILE A 77 -24.48 -29.25 -31.27
C ILE A 77 -24.18 -29.39 -32.76
N SER A 78 -25.14 -29.94 -33.52
CA SER A 78 -24.99 -30.12 -34.96
C SER A 78 -25.02 -28.77 -35.70
N PRO A 79 -24.51 -28.69 -36.94
CA PRO A 79 -24.63 -27.47 -37.76
C PRO A 79 -26.07 -26.94 -37.85
N ASP A 80 -27.05 -27.81 -38.09
CA ASP A 80 -28.47 -27.43 -38.12
C ASP A 80 -28.97 -26.90 -36.76
N GLY A 81 -28.40 -27.38 -35.65
CA GLY A 81 -28.69 -26.88 -34.30
C GLY A 81 -28.11 -25.49 -34.08
N ILE A 82 -26.88 -25.23 -34.55
CA ILE A 82 -26.28 -23.89 -34.55
C ILE A 82 -27.14 -22.93 -35.37
N ASP A 83 -27.62 -23.34 -36.55
CA ASP A 83 -28.48 -22.48 -37.39
C ASP A 83 -29.79 -22.12 -36.68
N ARG A 84 -30.44 -23.09 -35.98
CA ARG A 84 -31.61 -22.81 -35.13
C ARG A 84 -31.29 -21.84 -33.99
N LEU A 85 -30.15 -22.01 -33.34
CA LEU A 85 -29.70 -21.13 -32.27
C LEU A 85 -29.43 -19.70 -32.78
N VAL A 86 -28.89 -19.56 -33.99
CA VAL A 86 -28.69 -18.25 -34.63
C VAL A 86 -30.03 -17.60 -34.96
N GLU A 87 -30.96 -18.33 -35.58
CA GLU A 87 -32.29 -17.80 -35.96
C GLU A 87 -33.11 -17.39 -34.73
N GLY A 88 -33.06 -18.19 -33.66
CA GLY A 88 -33.81 -17.93 -32.43
C GLY A 88 -33.21 -16.87 -31.51
N HIS A 89 -31.93 -16.51 -31.66
CA HIS A 89 -31.21 -15.67 -30.70
C HIS A 89 -31.88 -14.30 -30.54
N GLU A 90 -32.06 -13.57 -31.64
CA GLU A 90 -32.66 -12.23 -31.62
C GLU A 90 -34.14 -12.24 -31.22
N ILE A 91 -34.87 -13.32 -31.55
CA ILE A 91 -36.25 -13.50 -31.12
C ILE A 91 -36.28 -13.62 -29.60
N ARG A 92 -35.45 -14.50 -29.04
CA ARG A 92 -35.38 -14.72 -27.61
C ARG A 92 -34.88 -13.48 -26.86
N ARG A 93 -33.91 -12.76 -27.42
CA ARG A 93 -33.39 -11.50 -26.86
C ARG A 93 -34.49 -10.44 -26.74
N ARG A 94 -35.40 -10.34 -27.71
CA ARG A 94 -36.55 -9.41 -27.67
C ARG A 94 -37.65 -9.80 -26.69
N GLU A 95 -37.76 -11.07 -26.31
CA GLU A 95 -38.75 -11.56 -25.32
C GLU A 95 -38.34 -11.27 -23.88
N ILE A 96 -37.05 -11.05 -23.63
CA ILE A 96 -36.52 -10.82 -22.29
C ILE A 96 -36.45 -9.31 -22.03
N THR A 97 -36.98 -8.88 -20.89
CA THR A 97 -36.88 -7.48 -20.46
C THR A 97 -35.42 -7.12 -20.21
N MET A 98 -34.93 -6.11 -20.94
CA MET A 98 -33.59 -5.58 -20.76
C MET A 98 -33.46 -4.88 -19.41
N THR A 99 -32.34 -5.09 -18.73
CA THR A 99 -32.01 -4.43 -17.46
C THR A 99 -31.06 -3.27 -17.73
N ILE A 100 -31.22 -2.17 -16.98
CA ILE A 100 -30.33 -1.02 -17.03
C ILE A 100 -29.30 -1.14 -15.92
N HIS A 101 -28.03 -0.85 -16.22
CA HIS A 101 -26.98 -0.88 -15.21
C HIS A 101 -27.27 0.10 -14.07
N GLU A 102 -27.07 -0.35 -12.84
CA GLU A 102 -27.30 0.49 -11.67
C GLU A 102 -26.45 1.75 -11.73
N GLY A 103 -27.02 2.92 -11.42
CA GLY A 103 -26.28 4.18 -11.33
C GLY A 103 -26.08 4.93 -12.65
N VAL A 104 -26.21 4.30 -13.82
CA VAL A 104 -26.02 4.99 -15.12
C VAL A 104 -27.04 6.13 -15.32
N ILE A 105 -28.29 5.91 -14.93
CA ILE A 105 -29.36 6.92 -15.00
C ILE A 105 -29.03 8.11 -14.09
N ASP A 106 -28.56 7.85 -12.87
CA ASP A 106 -28.18 8.89 -11.90
C ASP A 106 -27.01 9.73 -12.44
N ILE A 107 -26.02 9.09 -13.06
CA ILE A 107 -24.89 9.76 -13.70
C ILE A 107 -25.37 10.64 -14.85
N MET A 108 -26.21 10.12 -15.76
CA MET A 108 -26.74 10.90 -16.88
C MET A 108 -27.58 12.09 -16.41
N ALA A 109 -28.40 11.90 -15.35
CA ALA A 109 -29.18 12.97 -14.76
C ALA A 109 -28.30 14.05 -14.10
N ALA A 110 -27.30 13.63 -13.32
CA ALA A 110 -26.33 14.54 -12.71
C ALA A 110 -25.52 15.31 -13.76
N ALA A 111 -25.16 14.65 -14.86
CA ALA A 111 -24.44 15.29 -15.97
C ALA A 111 -25.28 16.42 -16.59
N ARG A 112 -26.55 16.14 -16.90
CA ARG A 112 -27.47 17.16 -17.44
C ARG A 112 -27.72 18.29 -16.45
N ALA A 113 -27.84 17.97 -15.16
CA ALA A 113 -27.98 18.98 -14.10
C ALA A 113 -26.74 19.88 -13.98
N ALA A 114 -25.55 19.34 -14.26
CA ALA A 114 -24.30 20.08 -14.36
C ALA A 114 -24.12 20.85 -15.68
N GLY A 115 -25.11 20.81 -16.59
CA GLY A 115 -25.09 21.52 -17.87
C GLY A 115 -24.43 20.76 -19.03
N LEU A 116 -24.01 19.51 -18.82
CA LEU A 116 -23.42 18.68 -19.87
C LEU A 116 -24.48 18.22 -20.87
N ARG A 117 -24.11 18.15 -22.14
CA ARG A 117 -24.93 17.47 -23.16
C ARG A 117 -24.75 15.96 -23.02
N VAL A 118 -25.83 15.20 -23.10
CA VAL A 118 -25.78 13.73 -23.02
C VAL A 118 -26.23 13.11 -24.33
N ALA A 119 -25.41 12.25 -24.92
CA ALA A 119 -25.73 11.55 -26.15
C ALA A 119 -25.51 10.03 -26.01
N VAL A 120 -26.16 9.27 -26.89
CA VAL A 120 -25.90 7.84 -27.07
C VAL A 120 -25.29 7.60 -28.45
N VAL A 121 -24.19 6.86 -28.49
CA VAL A 121 -23.45 6.51 -29.70
C VAL A 121 -23.25 5.00 -29.70
N SER A 122 -23.95 4.27 -30.58
CA SER A 122 -23.96 2.80 -30.55
C SER A 122 -23.95 2.21 -31.96
N ASN A 123 -23.34 1.03 -32.11
CA ASN A 123 -23.36 0.25 -33.35
C ASN A 123 -24.76 -0.29 -33.73
N ASN A 124 -25.82 0.05 -32.98
CA ASN A 124 -27.21 -0.28 -33.30
C ASN A 124 -27.86 0.81 -34.18
N PRO A 125 -28.95 0.50 -34.91
CA PRO A 125 -29.72 1.51 -35.65
C PRO A 125 -30.36 2.53 -34.70
N GLU A 126 -30.45 3.80 -35.12
CA GLU A 126 -30.99 4.89 -34.29
C GLU A 126 -32.41 4.61 -33.77
N ALA A 127 -33.26 3.99 -34.59
CA ALA A 127 -34.63 3.65 -34.20
C ALA A 127 -34.70 2.63 -33.03
N GLU A 128 -33.77 1.66 -33.01
CA GLU A 128 -33.69 0.66 -31.94
C GLU A 128 -33.19 1.30 -30.64
N ILE A 129 -32.15 2.13 -30.74
CA ILE A 129 -31.61 2.89 -29.60
C ILE A 129 -32.73 3.74 -28.96
N ARG A 130 -33.47 4.50 -29.78
CA ARG A 130 -34.57 5.36 -29.29
C ARG A 130 -35.69 4.57 -28.63
N THR A 131 -36.01 3.39 -29.15
CA THR A 131 -37.01 2.49 -28.56
C THR A 131 -36.58 2.05 -27.17
N THR A 132 -35.33 1.61 -27.01
CA THR A 132 -34.79 1.21 -25.71
C THR A 132 -34.78 2.37 -24.72
N LEU A 133 -34.27 3.54 -25.12
CA LEU A 133 -34.26 4.73 -24.26
C LEU A 133 -35.66 5.14 -23.80
N THR A 134 -36.66 5.06 -24.69
CA THR A 134 -38.06 5.36 -24.36
C THR A 134 -38.63 4.36 -23.35
N ASN A 135 -38.39 3.06 -23.57
CA ASN A 135 -38.87 2.00 -22.67
C ASN A 135 -38.22 2.11 -21.27
N SER A 136 -36.98 2.59 -21.20
CA SER A 136 -36.24 2.81 -19.96
C SER A 136 -36.44 4.20 -19.36
N SER A 137 -37.29 5.04 -19.96
CA SER A 137 -37.53 6.43 -19.53
C SER A 137 -36.27 7.31 -19.46
N ILE A 138 -35.27 7.02 -20.31
CA ILE A 138 -34.02 7.77 -20.40
C ILE A 138 -34.14 8.84 -21.47
N THR A 139 -33.85 10.10 -21.10
CA THR A 139 -33.86 11.24 -22.04
C THR A 139 -32.44 11.71 -22.32
N VAL A 140 -32.11 11.81 -23.61
CA VAL A 140 -30.81 12.27 -24.11
C VAL A 140 -30.98 13.38 -25.13
N ASP A 141 -29.93 14.17 -25.32
CA ASP A 141 -29.89 15.31 -26.24
C ASP A 141 -29.66 14.89 -27.70
N LEU A 142 -28.98 13.77 -27.91
CA LEU A 142 -28.61 13.26 -29.23
C LEU A 142 -28.52 11.72 -29.23
N VAL A 143 -28.87 11.10 -30.35
CA VAL A 143 -28.59 9.70 -30.65
C VAL A 143 -27.84 9.63 -31.97
N VAL A 144 -26.80 8.81 -32.04
CA VAL A 144 -26.06 8.48 -33.27
C VAL A 144 -25.99 6.96 -33.38
N GLY A 145 -26.78 6.40 -34.32
CA GLY A 145 -26.77 4.98 -34.66
C GLY A 145 -25.88 4.67 -35.87
N ASN A 146 -25.78 3.39 -36.20
CA ASN A 146 -24.96 2.88 -37.31
C ASN A 146 -25.55 3.13 -38.71
N ASP A 147 -26.75 3.71 -38.78
CA ASP A 147 -27.57 3.92 -39.97
C ASP A 147 -27.42 5.34 -40.55
N VAL A 148 -26.51 6.15 -40.00
CA VAL A 148 -26.13 7.44 -40.57
C VAL A 148 -25.34 7.21 -41.88
N PRO A 149 -25.83 7.71 -43.03
CA PRO A 149 -25.19 7.45 -44.32
C PRO A 149 -23.74 7.95 -44.37
N GLY A 150 -22.83 7.09 -44.83
CA GLY A 150 -21.43 7.41 -45.05
C GLY A 150 -20.51 7.26 -43.83
N LEU A 151 -21.05 6.93 -42.65
CA LEU A 151 -20.23 6.63 -41.47
C LEU A 151 -19.83 5.15 -41.44
N ARG A 152 -18.59 4.88 -41.06
CA ARG A 152 -18.13 3.53 -40.73
C ARG A 152 -18.48 3.20 -39.27
N LYS A 153 -18.81 1.93 -39.02
CA LYS A 153 -19.10 1.41 -37.68
C LYS A 153 -17.85 1.40 -36.79
N LYS A 154 -18.04 1.41 -35.47
CA LYS A 154 -16.94 1.16 -34.50
C LYS A 154 -16.23 -0.15 -34.91
N PRO A 155 -14.88 -0.20 -35.00
CA PRO A 155 -13.92 0.67 -34.33
C PRO A 155 -13.54 1.96 -35.08
N ALA A 156 -14.16 2.27 -36.23
CA ALA A 156 -13.90 3.56 -36.88
C ALA A 156 -14.41 4.73 -36.00
N PRO A 157 -13.69 5.87 -35.96
CA PRO A 157 -14.05 7.00 -35.10
C PRO A 157 -15.27 7.81 -35.59
N ASP A 158 -15.74 7.51 -36.80
CA ASP A 158 -16.74 8.27 -37.56
C ASP A 158 -18.00 8.63 -36.74
N MET A 159 -18.51 7.70 -35.92
CA MET A 159 -19.73 7.90 -35.13
C MET A 159 -19.53 8.87 -33.96
N TYR A 160 -18.38 8.80 -33.28
CA TYR A 160 -18.02 9.73 -32.21
C TYR A 160 -17.74 11.14 -32.75
N LEU A 161 -17.05 11.23 -33.89
CA LEU A 161 -16.82 12.48 -34.60
C LEU A 161 -18.16 13.13 -35.02
N GLU A 162 -19.10 12.33 -35.52
CA GLU A 162 -20.43 12.84 -35.88
C GLU A 162 -21.21 13.31 -34.66
N ALA A 163 -21.13 12.60 -33.53
CA ALA A 163 -21.78 13.01 -32.29
C ALA A 163 -21.25 14.37 -31.81
N ALA A 164 -19.93 14.53 -31.72
CA ALA A 164 -19.29 15.80 -31.37
C ALA A 164 -19.70 16.94 -32.33
N ARG A 165 -19.66 16.68 -33.65
CA ARG A 165 -20.06 17.64 -34.69
C ARG A 165 -21.51 18.10 -34.54
N ARG A 166 -22.45 17.17 -34.31
CA ARG A 166 -23.88 17.49 -34.12
C ARG A 166 -24.15 18.25 -32.83
N LEU A 167 -23.35 18.03 -31.80
CA LEU A 167 -23.38 18.80 -30.55
C LEU A 167 -22.70 20.16 -30.67
N GLY A 168 -21.95 20.41 -31.76
CA GLY A 168 -21.19 21.64 -31.96
C GLY A 168 -19.94 21.73 -31.08
N LEU A 169 -19.37 20.58 -30.69
CA LEU A 169 -18.23 20.47 -29.79
C LEU A 169 -17.02 19.88 -30.50
N GLU A 170 -15.83 20.17 -29.97
CA GLU A 170 -14.61 19.45 -30.30
C GLU A 170 -14.60 18.09 -29.58
N PRO A 171 -14.08 17.00 -30.19
CA PRO A 171 -14.04 15.69 -29.54
C PRO A 171 -13.34 15.69 -28.18
N ALA A 172 -12.29 16.51 -28.00
CA ALA A 172 -11.58 16.63 -26.73
C ALA A 172 -12.43 17.19 -25.57
N LYS A 173 -13.58 17.81 -25.87
CA LYS A 173 -14.57 18.28 -24.90
C LYS A 173 -15.67 17.24 -24.62
N CYS A 174 -15.58 16.07 -25.23
CA CYS A 174 -16.48 14.96 -25.04
C CYS A 174 -15.79 13.85 -24.24
N VAL A 175 -16.51 13.26 -23.28
CA VAL A 175 -16.11 12.02 -22.63
C VAL A 175 -16.98 10.88 -23.14
N ALA A 176 -16.36 9.85 -23.71
CA ALA A 176 -17.02 8.64 -24.14
C ALA A 176 -16.98 7.58 -23.04
N ILE A 177 -18.12 6.91 -22.80
CA ILE A 177 -18.23 5.81 -21.85
C ILE A 177 -18.47 4.52 -22.63
N GLU A 178 -17.57 3.56 -22.51
CA GLU A 178 -17.50 2.36 -23.35
C GLU A 178 -17.21 1.09 -22.53
N ASP A 179 -17.73 -0.06 -22.95
CA ASP A 179 -17.53 -1.37 -22.29
C ASP A 179 -16.62 -2.33 -23.10
N SER A 180 -16.26 -1.93 -24.32
CA SER A 180 -15.59 -2.78 -25.30
C SER A 180 -14.33 -2.12 -25.88
N LEU A 181 -13.34 -2.93 -26.24
CA LEU A 181 -12.12 -2.45 -26.92
C LEU A 181 -12.43 -1.83 -28.28
N VAL A 182 -13.43 -2.36 -28.98
CA VAL A 182 -13.90 -1.83 -30.28
C VAL A 182 -14.43 -0.41 -30.12
N GLY A 183 -15.22 -0.19 -29.09
CA GLY A 183 -15.78 1.12 -28.78
C GLY A 183 -14.76 2.09 -28.21
N ALA A 184 -13.97 1.63 -27.24
CA ALA A 184 -12.88 2.40 -26.64
C ALA A 184 -11.88 2.91 -27.70
N GLN A 185 -11.47 2.05 -28.63
CA GLN A 185 -10.61 2.44 -29.75
C GLN A 185 -11.25 3.52 -30.63
N ALA A 186 -12.54 3.37 -30.96
CA ALA A 186 -13.25 4.35 -31.79
C ALA A 186 -13.35 5.73 -31.12
N ALA A 187 -13.64 5.76 -29.82
CA ALA A 187 -13.70 6.99 -29.04
C ALA A 187 -12.33 7.65 -28.90
N HIS A 188 -11.29 6.85 -28.62
CA HIS A 188 -9.91 7.31 -28.52
C HIS A 188 -9.42 7.90 -29.84
N ASP A 189 -9.61 7.20 -30.95
CA ASP A 189 -9.21 7.66 -32.30
C ASP A 189 -9.98 8.92 -32.75
N ALA A 190 -11.19 9.13 -32.22
CA ALA A 190 -11.95 10.36 -32.44
C ALA A 190 -11.36 11.56 -31.67
N GLY A 191 -10.47 11.32 -30.69
CA GLY A 191 -9.91 12.34 -29.82
C GLY A 191 -10.77 12.66 -28.59
N CYS A 192 -11.73 11.78 -28.24
CA CYS A 192 -12.51 11.91 -27.02
C CYS A 192 -11.69 11.47 -25.79
N VAL A 193 -11.95 12.09 -24.64
CA VAL A 193 -11.60 11.44 -23.37
C VAL A 193 -12.39 10.15 -23.29
N THR A 194 -11.76 9.02 -22.97
CA THR A 194 -12.42 7.71 -23.02
C THR A 194 -12.36 7.05 -21.66
N ILE A 195 -13.51 6.73 -21.08
CA ILE A 195 -13.62 5.99 -19.82
C ILE A 195 -14.21 4.61 -20.13
N GLY A 196 -13.51 3.56 -19.71
CA GLY A 196 -13.99 2.19 -19.82
C GLY A 196 -14.84 1.78 -18.62
N VAL A 197 -15.80 0.89 -18.82
CA VAL A 197 -16.54 0.23 -17.75
C VAL A 197 -16.63 -1.29 -18.00
N ALA A 198 -16.16 -2.09 -17.06
CA ALA A 198 -16.03 -3.55 -17.20
C ALA A 198 -17.33 -4.33 -16.97
N THR A 199 -18.45 -3.75 -17.39
CA THR A 199 -19.82 -4.29 -17.23
C THR A 199 -20.27 -5.14 -18.42
N GLY A 200 -19.57 -5.06 -19.55
CA GLY A 200 -19.95 -5.74 -20.79
C GLY A 200 -18.85 -6.58 -21.44
N ALA A 201 -18.60 -6.34 -22.73
CA ALA A 201 -17.88 -7.24 -23.61
C ALA A 201 -16.46 -7.57 -23.15
N ASN A 202 -15.73 -6.58 -22.63
CA ASN A 202 -14.36 -6.75 -22.19
C ASN A 202 -14.24 -6.70 -20.66
N SER A 203 -13.30 -7.51 -20.15
CA SER A 203 -12.95 -7.49 -18.74
C SER A 203 -12.18 -6.22 -18.37
N TYR A 204 -12.18 -5.90 -17.07
CA TYR A 204 -11.44 -4.76 -16.53
C TYR A 204 -9.97 -4.75 -16.97
N ARG A 205 -9.30 -5.91 -16.90
CA ARG A 205 -7.89 -6.02 -17.28
C ARG A 205 -7.66 -5.70 -18.75
N GLU A 206 -8.47 -6.27 -19.65
CA GLU A 206 -8.36 -6.02 -21.09
C GLU A 206 -8.57 -4.54 -21.42
N LEU A 207 -9.56 -3.91 -20.79
CA LEU A 207 -9.85 -2.49 -20.95
C LEU A 207 -8.70 -1.61 -20.44
N ALA A 208 -8.27 -1.80 -19.19
CA ALA A 208 -7.22 -1.00 -18.56
C ALA A 208 -5.86 -1.13 -19.26
N GLU A 209 -5.51 -2.30 -19.79
CA GLU A 209 -4.24 -2.55 -20.48
C GLU A 209 -4.25 -2.12 -21.97
N SER A 210 -5.39 -1.67 -22.50
CA SER A 210 -5.56 -1.36 -23.93
C SER A 210 -4.77 -0.14 -24.42
N GLY A 211 -4.49 0.81 -23.53
CA GLY A 211 -3.91 2.11 -23.88
C GLY A 211 -4.90 3.11 -24.50
N PHE A 212 -6.17 2.74 -24.68
CA PHE A 212 -7.20 3.65 -25.22
C PHE A 212 -7.89 4.49 -24.15
N LEU A 213 -7.89 4.01 -22.91
CA LEU A 213 -8.66 4.59 -21.81
C LEU A 213 -7.84 5.60 -21.02
N THR A 214 -8.53 6.64 -20.53
CA THR A 214 -8.03 7.53 -19.48
C THR A 214 -8.18 6.88 -18.11
N HIS A 215 -9.34 6.27 -17.86
CA HIS A 215 -9.64 5.50 -16.64
C HIS A 215 -10.54 4.31 -16.98
N CYS A 216 -10.46 3.26 -16.17
CA CYS A 216 -11.31 2.08 -16.26
C CYS A 216 -12.07 1.88 -14.95
N TYR A 217 -13.38 1.65 -15.05
CA TYR A 217 -14.29 1.37 -13.95
C TYR A 217 -14.70 -0.11 -13.97
N LEU A 218 -14.92 -0.71 -12.80
CA LEU A 218 -15.50 -2.05 -12.67
C LEU A 218 -17.00 -2.01 -13.01
N ASP A 219 -17.70 -1.00 -12.51
CA ASP A 219 -19.11 -0.68 -12.74
C ASP A 219 -19.40 0.76 -12.29
N PHE A 220 -20.69 1.12 -12.25
CA PHE A 220 -21.16 2.43 -11.79
C PHE A 220 -21.61 2.45 -10.33
N ALA A 221 -21.25 1.45 -9.50
CA ALA A 221 -21.54 1.49 -8.07
C ALA A 221 -20.82 2.68 -7.41
N PRO A 222 -21.38 3.30 -6.35
CA PRO A 222 -20.71 4.41 -5.69
C PRO A 222 -19.42 3.92 -5.02
N SER A 223 -18.39 4.76 -5.05
CA SER A 223 -17.17 4.48 -4.30
C SER A 223 -17.28 5.00 -2.87
N THR A 224 -16.70 4.27 -1.91
CA THR A 224 -16.69 4.66 -0.49
C THR A 224 -15.28 4.60 0.08
N VAL A 225 -14.93 5.62 0.86
CA VAL A 225 -13.70 5.69 1.66
C VAL A 225 -14.11 6.20 3.03
N SER A 226 -13.76 5.46 4.08
CA SER A 226 -14.06 5.85 5.46
C SER A 226 -12.97 5.34 6.40
N LEU A 227 -12.52 6.21 7.30
CA LEU A 227 -11.55 5.88 8.35
C LEU A 227 -12.20 5.95 9.74
N GLY A 228 -12.09 4.87 10.51
CA GLY A 228 -12.66 4.78 11.87
C GLY A 228 -11.60 4.64 12.96
N ARG A 229 -11.81 5.26 14.14
CA ARG A 229 -10.90 5.13 15.31
C ARG A 229 -11.18 3.91 16.21
N ALA A 230 -12.20 3.13 15.86
CA ALA A 230 -12.61 1.94 16.61
C ALA A 230 -12.48 0.69 15.74
N GLY A 231 -12.16 -0.44 16.39
CA GLY A 231 -12.06 -1.74 15.73
C GLY A 231 -11.03 -1.75 14.59
N ILE A 232 -9.79 -1.32 14.85
CA ILE A 232 -8.72 -1.14 13.85
C ILE A 232 -8.48 -2.38 12.96
N THR A 233 -8.73 -3.58 13.49
CA THR A 233 -8.65 -4.83 12.74
C THR A 233 -9.77 -5.01 11.70
N ASN A 234 -10.83 -4.20 11.76
CA ASN A 234 -11.89 -4.18 10.76
C ASN A 234 -11.38 -3.46 9.51
N LYS A 235 -11.18 -4.23 8.44
CA LYS A 235 -10.79 -3.71 7.14
C LYS A 235 -11.66 -4.28 6.03
N THR A 236 -12.16 -3.42 5.17
CA THR A 236 -12.71 -3.76 3.86
C THR A 236 -11.87 -3.00 2.85
N LEU A 237 -11.16 -3.71 1.99
CA LEU A 237 -10.29 -3.13 0.96
C LEU A 237 -10.66 -3.77 -0.37
N LEU A 238 -11.58 -3.13 -1.09
CA LEU A 238 -12.05 -3.60 -2.39
C LEU A 238 -11.70 -2.55 -3.42
N THR A 239 -10.66 -2.81 -4.19
CA THR A 239 -10.27 -1.97 -5.33
C THR A 239 -9.98 -2.87 -6.54
N PRO A 240 -9.85 -2.33 -7.76
CA PRO A 240 -9.41 -3.13 -8.90
C PRO A 240 -7.95 -3.59 -8.83
N ASN A 241 -7.17 -3.10 -7.84
CA ASN A 241 -5.75 -3.37 -7.71
C ASN A 241 -5.37 -3.64 -6.23
N GLU A 242 -5.09 -4.89 -5.91
CA GLU A 242 -4.76 -5.33 -4.55
C GLU A 242 -3.48 -4.68 -4.00
N PHE A 243 -2.55 -4.29 -4.87
CA PHE A 243 -1.34 -3.59 -4.42
C PHE A 243 -1.64 -2.15 -3.99
N ALA A 244 -2.50 -1.43 -4.72
CA ALA A 244 -3.00 -0.12 -4.29
C ALA A 244 -3.80 -0.22 -2.98
N SER A 245 -4.63 -1.27 -2.83
CA SER A 245 -5.29 -1.59 -1.56
C SER A 245 -4.29 -1.72 -0.41
N HIS A 246 -3.16 -2.41 -0.65
CA HIS A 246 -2.12 -2.62 0.35
C HIS A 246 -1.41 -1.31 0.74
N MET A 247 -1.16 -0.42 -0.22
CA MET A 247 -0.58 0.91 0.06
C MET A 247 -1.49 1.75 0.97
N VAL A 248 -2.80 1.75 0.70
CA VAL A 248 -3.78 2.45 1.54
C VAL A 248 -3.90 1.80 2.92
N GLU A 249 -3.81 0.47 3.00
CA GLU A 249 -3.77 -0.25 4.27
C GLU A 249 -2.59 0.20 5.15
N HIS A 250 -1.40 0.37 4.57
CA HIS A 250 -0.24 0.89 5.30
C HIS A 250 -0.50 2.27 5.91
N ILE A 251 -1.20 3.16 5.21
CA ILE A 251 -1.57 4.47 5.76
C ILE A 251 -2.55 4.30 6.93
N ALA A 252 -3.67 3.63 6.70
CA ALA A 252 -4.74 3.49 7.68
C ALA A 252 -4.27 2.78 8.96
N TRP A 253 -3.48 1.71 8.82
CA TRP A 253 -2.96 0.94 9.95
C TRP A 253 -2.00 1.76 10.81
N ARG A 254 -1.14 2.59 10.19
CA ARG A 254 -0.19 3.44 10.93
C ARG A 254 -0.86 4.62 11.60
N LEU A 255 -1.93 5.14 11.01
CA LEU A 255 -2.83 6.11 11.66
C LEU A 255 -3.61 5.51 12.85
N GLY A 256 -3.63 4.19 13.01
CA GLY A 256 -4.44 3.50 14.00
C GLY A 256 -5.94 3.57 13.68
N CYS A 257 -6.29 3.40 12.40
CA CYS A 257 -7.66 3.46 11.91
C CYS A 257 -8.12 2.11 11.34
N SER A 258 -9.40 1.77 11.55
CA SER A 258 -10.12 0.85 10.68
C SER A 258 -10.40 1.52 9.34
N ILE A 259 -10.62 0.71 8.31
CA ILE A 259 -10.83 1.20 6.95
C ILE A 259 -11.98 0.48 6.25
N GLU A 260 -12.90 1.25 5.69
CA GLU A 260 -13.82 0.79 4.66
C GLU A 260 -13.50 1.49 3.34
N LEU A 261 -12.97 0.73 2.40
CA LEU A 261 -12.60 1.15 1.07
C LEU A 261 -13.31 0.25 0.05
N ARG A 262 -14.21 0.85 -0.73
CA ARG A 262 -14.82 0.26 -1.91
C ARG A 262 -14.56 1.21 -3.08
N TRP A 263 -13.48 0.97 -3.78
CA TRP A 263 -13.05 1.75 -4.93
C TRP A 263 -13.38 1.00 -6.22
N ARG A 264 -13.96 1.67 -7.21
CA ARG A 264 -14.47 1.01 -8.42
C ARG A 264 -13.64 1.27 -9.68
N ASN A 265 -12.52 1.97 -9.61
CA ASN A 265 -11.74 2.35 -10.80
C ASN A 265 -10.22 2.46 -10.53
N ASP A 266 -9.44 2.80 -11.56
CA ASP A 266 -7.98 3.06 -11.50
C ASP A 266 -7.61 4.55 -11.38
N ASP A 267 -8.55 5.44 -11.06
CA ASP A 267 -8.23 6.82 -10.73
C ASP A 267 -7.69 6.91 -9.29
N TRP A 268 -6.39 6.59 -9.16
CA TRP A 268 -5.71 6.57 -7.86
C TRP A 268 -5.54 7.96 -7.27
N HIS A 269 -5.43 8.99 -8.09
CA HIS A 269 -5.41 10.37 -7.60
C HIS A 269 -6.71 10.71 -6.89
N TRP A 270 -7.85 10.34 -7.47
CA TRP A 270 -9.12 10.55 -6.81
C TRP A 270 -9.26 9.73 -5.53
N LEU A 271 -8.81 8.47 -5.51
CA LEU A 271 -8.74 7.67 -4.28
C LEU A 271 -7.92 8.41 -3.20
N GLY A 272 -6.77 8.95 -3.58
CA GLY A 272 -5.94 9.80 -2.74
C GLY A 272 -6.72 10.99 -2.17
N LEU A 273 -7.41 11.76 -3.03
CA LEU A 273 -8.23 12.91 -2.61
C LEU A 273 -9.27 12.53 -1.56
N ALA A 274 -9.99 11.43 -1.78
CA ALA A 274 -11.02 10.94 -0.86
C ALA A 274 -10.43 10.48 0.48
N LEU A 275 -9.33 9.72 0.44
CA LEU A 275 -8.61 9.27 1.63
C LEU A 275 -8.04 10.46 2.42
N GLY A 276 -7.46 11.43 1.72
CA GLY A 276 -6.94 12.65 2.33
C GLY A 276 -8.05 13.48 2.98
N ALA A 277 -9.23 13.57 2.38
CA ALA A 277 -10.38 14.26 2.96
C ALA A 277 -10.83 13.64 4.29
N GLU A 278 -10.86 12.30 4.38
CA GLU A 278 -11.11 11.58 5.64
C GLU A 278 -10.04 11.92 6.69
N ILE A 279 -8.77 11.99 6.28
CA ILE A 279 -7.64 12.31 7.18
C ILE A 279 -7.70 13.76 7.66
N ARG A 280 -8.08 14.71 6.80
CA ARG A 280 -8.31 16.12 7.15
C ARG A 280 -9.42 16.27 8.20
N GLY A 281 -10.36 15.33 8.24
CA GLY A 281 -11.36 15.25 9.30
C GLY A 281 -10.76 15.07 10.70
N TYR A 282 -9.52 14.60 10.81
CA TYR A 282 -8.76 14.58 12.04
C TYR A 282 -8.00 15.90 12.26
N SER A 283 -7.93 16.34 13.51
CA SER A 283 -7.13 17.53 13.88
C SER A 283 -5.63 17.25 13.70
N LEU A 284 -4.98 17.95 12.78
CA LEU A 284 -3.52 17.94 12.63
C LEU A 284 -2.90 18.87 13.67
N HIS A 285 -2.39 18.31 14.77
CA HIS A 285 -1.82 19.05 15.90
C HIS A 285 -0.42 19.59 15.65
N ARG A 286 0.27 19.11 14.60
CA ARG A 286 1.64 19.53 14.28
C ARG A 286 1.75 20.06 12.87
N PRO A 287 2.62 21.08 12.65
CA PRO A 287 2.85 21.60 11.33
C PRO A 287 3.70 20.66 10.47
N THR A 288 4.59 19.85 11.06
CA THR A 288 5.46 18.94 10.32
C THR A 288 5.77 17.68 11.09
N ALA A 289 6.00 16.58 10.35
CA ALA A 289 6.53 15.33 10.86
C ALA A 289 7.51 14.73 9.84
N ARG A 290 8.65 14.21 10.31
CA ARG A 290 9.63 13.48 9.52
C ARG A 290 9.80 12.07 10.06
N THR A 291 9.93 11.07 9.20
CA THR A 291 10.15 9.67 9.58
C THR A 291 10.97 8.92 8.53
N ILE A 292 11.46 7.74 8.90
CA ILE A 292 11.89 6.73 7.93
C ILE A 292 10.76 5.72 7.80
N GLY A 293 10.30 5.48 6.58
CA GLY A 293 9.47 4.36 6.22
C GLY A 293 10.35 3.24 5.67
N MET A 294 10.16 2.01 6.15
CA MET A 294 10.98 0.86 5.74
C MET A 294 10.19 -0.44 5.82
N ILE A 295 10.60 -1.42 5.02
CA ILE A 295 10.16 -2.80 5.10
C ILE A 295 11.10 -3.64 4.26
N ASP A 296 11.56 -4.76 4.81
CA ASP A 296 12.56 -5.61 4.17
C ASP A 296 13.70 -4.75 3.57
N ASP A 297 14.00 -4.86 2.28
CA ASP A 297 15.08 -4.11 1.62
C ASP A 297 14.73 -2.67 1.15
N GLY A 298 13.48 -2.25 1.29
CA GLY A 298 12.97 -0.96 0.85
C GLY A 298 12.93 0.10 1.95
N SER A 299 13.36 1.33 1.63
CA SER A 299 13.25 2.46 2.54
C SER A 299 13.16 3.82 1.86
N ALA A 300 12.48 4.73 2.55
CA ALA A 300 12.38 6.12 2.18
C ALA A 300 12.34 7.03 3.41
N GLU A 301 12.92 8.21 3.30
CA GLU A 301 12.66 9.30 4.23
C GLU A 301 11.41 10.04 3.78
N VAL A 302 10.49 10.28 4.71
CA VAL A 302 9.23 10.96 4.43
C VAL A 302 9.09 12.16 5.33
N VAL A 303 8.78 13.31 4.75
CA VAL A 303 8.40 14.54 5.43
C VAL A 303 6.97 14.88 5.03
N VAL A 304 6.13 15.16 6.02
CA VAL A 304 4.78 15.71 5.80
C VAL A 304 4.69 17.07 6.48
N ASP A 305 4.12 18.06 5.81
CA ASP A 305 4.08 19.45 6.26
C ASP A 305 2.77 20.16 5.90
N THR A 306 2.15 20.92 6.80
CA THR A 306 0.94 21.71 6.53
C THR A 306 1.22 23.10 5.93
N ARG A 307 2.48 23.55 5.91
CA ARG A 307 2.85 24.93 5.51
C ARG A 307 2.77 25.18 4.00
N ARG A 308 2.80 24.13 3.17
CA ARG A 308 2.72 24.19 1.69
C ARG A 308 1.78 23.10 1.15
N PRO A 309 0.46 23.21 1.37
CA PRO A 309 -0.45 22.11 1.09
C PRO A 309 -0.60 21.83 -0.41
N GLY A 310 -0.70 20.54 -0.77
CA GLY A 310 -1.05 20.10 -2.12
C GLY A 310 0.13 19.89 -3.07
N GLU A 311 1.34 19.72 -2.54
CA GLU A 311 2.52 19.35 -3.33
C GLU A 311 3.00 17.94 -2.92
N VAL A 312 3.57 17.22 -3.88
CA VAL A 312 4.32 15.98 -3.64
C VAL A 312 5.65 16.08 -4.37
N ALA A 313 6.74 15.88 -3.63
CA ALA A 313 8.08 15.83 -4.18
C ALA A 313 8.66 14.44 -3.93
N ILE A 314 9.24 13.83 -4.96
CA ILE A 314 9.97 12.58 -4.85
C ILE A 314 11.36 12.75 -5.44
N ASP A 315 12.38 12.45 -4.64
CA ASP A 315 13.76 12.34 -5.08
C ASP A 315 14.37 11.00 -4.65
N GLY A 316 15.60 10.74 -5.07
CA GLY A 316 16.33 9.51 -4.77
C GLY A 316 17.71 9.78 -4.21
N SER A 317 18.22 8.84 -3.42
CA SER A 317 19.63 8.76 -3.07
C SER A 317 20.49 8.58 -4.33
N SER A 318 21.80 8.81 -4.20
CA SER A 318 22.76 8.67 -5.31
C SER A 318 22.79 7.29 -5.97
N GLN A 319 22.22 6.27 -5.31
CA GLN A 319 22.13 4.90 -5.82
C GLN A 319 20.80 4.57 -6.50
N VAL A 320 19.81 5.46 -6.39
CA VAL A 320 18.47 5.22 -6.90
C VAL A 320 18.35 5.83 -8.29
N ASP A 321 18.14 4.99 -9.29
CA ASP A 321 17.63 5.43 -10.59
C ASP A 321 16.15 5.74 -10.45
N LEU A 322 15.84 7.00 -10.16
CA LEU A 322 14.49 7.47 -9.88
C LEU A 322 13.57 7.32 -11.10
N GLU A 323 14.08 7.59 -12.30
CA GLU A 323 13.28 7.47 -13.52
C GLU A 323 12.90 6.01 -13.76
N TRP A 324 13.84 5.08 -13.57
CA TRP A 324 13.55 3.66 -13.67
C TRP A 324 12.59 3.20 -12.56
N PHE A 325 12.77 3.63 -11.31
CA PHE A 325 11.86 3.29 -10.20
C PHE A 325 10.41 3.72 -10.47
N LEU A 326 10.21 4.97 -10.90
CA LEU A 326 8.88 5.52 -11.16
C LEU A 326 8.19 4.86 -12.38
N ASN A 327 8.96 4.40 -13.36
CA ASN A 327 8.41 3.76 -14.56
C ASN A 327 8.38 2.23 -14.50
N SER A 328 8.93 1.63 -13.44
CA SER A 328 8.91 0.19 -13.25
C SER A 328 7.51 -0.31 -12.91
N ARG A 329 7.16 -1.47 -13.47
CA ARG A 329 5.99 -2.23 -13.05
C ARG A 329 6.21 -2.77 -11.65
N VAL A 330 5.20 -2.64 -10.78
CA VAL A 330 5.21 -3.20 -9.43
C VAL A 330 3.91 -3.97 -9.20
N GLU A 331 4.02 -5.28 -9.02
CA GLU A 331 2.87 -6.18 -8.87
C GLU A 331 1.80 -5.99 -9.99
N GLN A 332 0.60 -5.51 -9.61
CA GLN A 332 -0.53 -5.25 -10.49
C GLN A 332 -0.53 -3.81 -11.04
N VAL A 333 0.28 -2.91 -10.49
CA VAL A 333 0.40 -1.52 -10.95
C VAL A 333 1.37 -1.48 -12.14
N THR A 334 0.92 -0.92 -13.25
CA THR A 334 1.69 -0.93 -14.51
C THR A 334 2.93 -0.05 -14.42
N ARG A 335 2.83 1.10 -13.74
CA ARG A 335 3.95 2.01 -13.48
C ARG A 335 3.88 2.57 -12.06
N GLY A 336 5.00 2.56 -11.33
CA GLY A 336 5.09 3.17 -9.99
C GLY A 336 4.58 4.61 -9.92
N SER A 337 4.69 5.39 -11.00
CA SER A 337 4.15 6.76 -11.12
C SER A 337 2.65 6.86 -10.83
N GLU A 338 1.87 5.79 -11.03
CA GLU A 338 0.46 5.74 -10.66
C GLU A 338 0.26 5.90 -9.13
N LEU A 339 1.17 5.37 -8.32
CA LEU A 339 1.14 5.53 -6.87
C LEU A 339 1.54 6.94 -6.44
N VAL A 340 2.30 7.67 -7.25
CA VAL A 340 2.52 9.11 -7.06
C VAL A 340 1.22 9.87 -7.22
N GLY A 341 0.38 9.49 -8.19
CA GLY A 341 -0.97 10.05 -8.33
C GLY A 341 -1.79 9.88 -7.05
N LEU A 342 -1.73 8.70 -6.43
CA LEU A 342 -2.39 8.46 -5.13
C LEU A 342 -1.84 9.34 -4.00
N LEU A 343 -0.52 9.50 -3.91
CA LEU A 343 0.10 10.40 -2.94
C LEU A 343 -0.25 11.87 -3.17
N ASP A 344 -0.31 12.30 -4.44
CA ASP A 344 -0.68 13.66 -4.84
C ASP A 344 -2.11 13.98 -4.42
N GLY A 345 -3.04 13.07 -4.76
CA GLY A 345 -4.41 13.17 -4.28
C GLY A 345 -4.50 13.19 -2.75
N LEU A 346 -3.75 12.33 -2.07
CA LEU A 346 -3.69 12.27 -0.61
C LEU A 346 -3.22 13.61 -0.01
N ALA A 347 -2.15 14.19 -0.56
CA ALA A 347 -1.58 15.46 -0.14
C ALA A 347 -2.60 16.60 -0.29
N VAL A 348 -3.23 16.70 -1.46
CA VAL A 348 -4.28 17.70 -1.75
C VAL A 348 -5.51 17.48 -0.86
N GLY A 349 -5.96 16.25 -0.68
CA GLY A 349 -7.13 15.89 0.11
C GLY A 349 -6.92 16.15 1.60
N ALA A 350 -5.75 15.82 2.14
CA ALA A 350 -5.40 16.05 3.54
C ALA A 350 -5.05 17.52 3.80
N GLY A 351 -4.55 18.24 2.79
CA GLY A 351 -4.09 19.63 2.92
C GLY A 351 -2.68 19.68 3.50
N VAL A 352 -1.79 18.84 2.97
CA VAL A 352 -0.40 18.70 3.38
C VAL A 352 0.51 18.65 2.15
N ASN A 353 1.80 18.91 2.34
CA ASN A 353 2.89 18.53 1.44
C ASN A 353 3.39 17.15 1.82
N ILE A 354 3.86 16.36 0.85
CA ILE A 354 4.56 15.10 1.09
C ILE A 354 5.88 15.11 0.31
N ASP A 355 7.00 15.19 1.02
CA ASP A 355 8.33 15.03 0.44
C ASP A 355 8.85 13.62 0.75
N VAL A 356 9.30 12.91 -0.30
CA VAL A 356 9.80 11.53 -0.22
C VAL A 356 11.19 11.48 -0.81
N ARG A 357 12.17 11.04 -0.02
CA ARG A 357 13.52 10.70 -0.50
C ARG A 357 13.71 9.19 -0.47
N ILE A 358 13.69 8.57 -1.64
CA ILE A 358 13.91 7.12 -1.78
C ILE A 358 15.37 6.82 -1.43
N ALA A 359 15.58 5.99 -0.41
CA ALA A 359 16.91 5.75 0.15
C ALA A 359 17.53 4.45 -0.37
N SER A 360 16.79 3.35 -0.29
CA SER A 360 17.20 2.03 -0.80
C SER A 360 16.20 1.49 -1.81
N PHE A 361 16.73 0.71 -2.75
CA PHE A 361 15.97 0.22 -3.87
C PHE A 361 16.56 -1.08 -4.42
N GLU A 362 16.00 -2.21 -3.96
CA GLU A 362 16.32 -3.55 -4.45
C GLU A 362 15.06 -4.20 -5.04
N ASP A 363 13.94 -4.14 -4.30
CA ASP A 363 12.61 -4.47 -4.80
C ASP A 363 11.72 -3.21 -4.84
N PRO A 364 11.16 -2.83 -6.02
CA PRO A 364 10.15 -1.77 -6.11
C PRO A 364 8.96 -1.98 -5.17
N HIS A 365 8.55 -3.22 -4.91
CA HIS A 365 7.47 -3.57 -3.99
C HIS A 365 7.75 -3.03 -2.59
N HIS A 366 8.85 -3.47 -1.97
CA HIS A 366 9.21 -3.08 -0.61
C HIS A 366 9.51 -1.59 -0.52
N THR A 367 10.06 -1.00 -1.59
CA THR A 367 10.34 0.45 -1.63
C THR A 367 9.04 1.26 -1.55
N TRP A 368 8.02 0.92 -2.35
CA TRP A 368 6.70 1.57 -2.29
C TRP A 368 6.01 1.35 -0.94
N GLU A 369 6.02 0.12 -0.42
CA GLU A 369 5.51 -0.14 0.93
C GLU A 369 6.21 0.74 1.97
N GLY A 370 7.54 0.89 1.88
CA GLY A 370 8.35 1.79 2.69
C GLY A 370 7.85 3.24 2.62
N VAL A 371 7.61 3.77 1.42
CA VAL A 371 7.06 5.12 1.21
C VAL A 371 5.69 5.28 1.90
N PHE A 372 4.72 4.43 1.58
CA PHE A 372 3.36 4.55 2.10
C PHE A 372 3.27 4.33 3.60
N ARG A 373 4.09 3.43 4.12
CA ARG A 373 4.28 3.24 5.55
C ARG A 373 4.86 4.50 6.20
N GLY A 374 5.87 5.11 5.61
CA GLY A 374 6.46 6.36 6.09
C GLY A 374 5.42 7.49 6.12
N VAL A 375 4.62 7.62 5.08
CA VAL A 375 3.51 8.59 5.01
C VAL A 375 2.50 8.33 6.14
N GLY A 376 2.06 7.09 6.33
CA GLY A 376 1.16 6.73 7.43
C GLY A 376 1.71 7.07 8.81
N ILE A 377 3.00 6.79 9.06
CA ILE A 377 3.68 7.12 10.33
C ILE A 377 3.79 8.65 10.52
N ALA A 378 4.13 9.39 9.47
CA ALA A 378 4.24 10.84 9.54
C ALA A 378 2.87 11.49 9.81
N LEU A 379 1.81 11.02 9.14
CA LEU A 379 0.44 11.48 9.39
C LEU A 379 -0.04 11.11 10.80
N ASP A 380 0.27 9.92 11.31
CA ASP A 380 0.00 9.54 12.71
C ASP A 380 0.61 10.54 13.69
N ARG A 381 1.87 10.92 13.48
CA ARG A 381 2.56 11.92 14.31
C ARG A 381 1.97 13.32 14.22
N MET A 382 1.30 13.65 13.12
CA MET A 382 0.60 14.93 12.98
C MET A 382 -0.77 14.91 13.64
N VAL A 383 -1.48 13.79 13.54
CA VAL A 383 -2.85 13.64 14.08
C VAL A 383 -2.85 13.35 15.57
N ASN A 384 -1.89 12.58 16.07
CA ASN A 384 -1.80 12.24 17.49
C ASN A 384 -0.79 13.16 18.20
N GLU A 385 -1.14 13.61 19.40
CA GLU A 385 -0.18 14.29 20.26
C GLU A 385 1.03 13.38 20.49
N ARG A 386 2.24 13.96 20.71
CA ARG A 386 3.42 13.15 21.03
C ARG A 386 3.04 12.24 22.19
N PRO A 387 3.15 10.92 22.06
CA PRO A 387 3.16 10.09 23.25
C PRO A 387 4.29 10.64 24.12
N ALA A 388 4.02 10.96 25.38
CA ALA A 388 5.08 11.29 26.31
C ALA A 388 6.13 10.16 26.21
N ALA A 389 7.42 10.53 26.21
CA ALA A 389 8.48 9.54 26.37
C ALA A 389 8.07 8.62 27.53
N PRO A 390 8.25 7.30 27.40
CA PRO A 390 7.77 6.39 28.42
C PRO A 390 8.38 6.78 29.76
N VAL A 391 7.55 7.24 30.70
CA VAL A 391 7.96 7.56 32.07
C VAL A 391 7.32 6.54 32.97
N LYS A 392 8.15 5.82 33.72
CA LYS A 392 7.67 4.90 34.75
C LYS A 392 6.93 5.68 35.85
N PRO A 393 5.67 5.35 36.18
CA PRO A 393 4.97 5.99 37.29
C PRO A 393 5.71 5.77 38.62
N LYS A 394 5.73 6.78 39.50
CA LYS A 394 6.30 6.63 40.86
C LYS A 394 5.60 5.50 41.60
N GLY A 395 6.35 4.47 41.99
CA GLY A 395 5.83 3.30 42.70
C GLY A 395 5.28 2.19 41.80
N ALA A 396 5.38 2.30 40.47
CA ALA A 396 5.17 1.15 39.59
C ALA A 396 6.17 0.05 39.97
N ALA A 397 5.67 -1.17 40.20
CA ALA A 397 6.49 -2.28 40.65
C ALA A 397 7.69 -2.48 39.70
N VAL A 398 8.91 -2.36 40.23
CA VAL A 398 10.06 -3.07 39.65
C VAL A 398 9.71 -4.55 39.73
N VAL A 399 10.08 -5.32 38.70
CA VAL A 399 9.89 -6.78 38.58
C VAL A 399 9.63 -7.39 39.96
N ALA A 400 8.37 -7.71 40.25
CA ALA A 400 8.08 -8.50 41.43
C ALA A 400 8.88 -9.79 41.27
N GLU A 401 9.57 -10.24 42.31
CA GLU A 401 9.95 -11.64 42.46
C GLU A 401 8.65 -12.48 42.43
N ARG A 402 8.04 -12.62 41.25
CA ARG A 402 7.12 -13.71 41.01
C ARG A 402 8.02 -14.92 41.02
N ALA A 403 7.86 -15.68 42.10
CA ALA A 403 8.54 -16.92 42.39
C ALA A 403 8.84 -17.69 41.11
N ALA A 404 10.03 -18.29 41.07
CA ALA A 404 10.61 -19.09 40.00
C ALA A 404 9.75 -20.26 39.47
N ASP A 405 8.48 -20.36 39.85
CA ASP A 405 7.50 -21.33 39.40
C ASP A 405 6.32 -20.62 38.69
N SER A 406 6.51 -20.24 37.44
CA SER A 406 5.45 -20.24 36.40
C SER A 406 5.91 -19.48 35.17
N PHE A 407 6.64 -20.15 34.27
CA PHE A 407 6.58 -20.01 32.80
C PHE A 407 7.70 -20.88 32.21
N GLU A 408 7.66 -22.20 32.42
CA GLU A 408 8.36 -23.10 31.50
C GLU A 408 7.55 -23.17 30.20
N ARG A 409 7.71 -22.15 29.35
CA ARG A 409 7.46 -22.32 27.92
C ARG A 409 8.75 -22.82 27.27
N PRO A 410 8.68 -23.70 26.26
CA PRO A 410 9.83 -24.42 25.76
C PRO A 410 10.85 -23.42 25.21
N VAL A 411 11.94 -23.24 25.93
CA VAL A 411 12.97 -22.31 25.56
C VAL A 411 13.79 -22.91 24.42
N GLU A 412 13.97 -22.16 23.34
CA GLU A 412 15.09 -22.36 22.43
C GLU A 412 16.38 -22.60 23.23
N ARG A 413 17.18 -23.60 22.85
CA ARG A 413 18.37 -24.02 23.61
C ARG A 413 19.24 -22.81 24.01
N GLY A 414 19.32 -22.53 25.31
CA GLY A 414 20.26 -21.56 25.89
C GLY A 414 19.67 -20.25 26.41
N TRP A 415 18.39 -19.95 26.22
CA TRP A 415 17.79 -18.71 26.73
C TRP A 415 17.07 -18.88 28.08
N VAL A 416 17.01 -17.81 28.89
CA VAL A 416 16.19 -17.72 30.10
C VAL A 416 15.63 -16.31 30.19
N VAL A 417 14.31 -16.15 30.19
CA VAL A 417 13.65 -14.86 30.48
C VAL A 417 13.27 -14.90 31.96
N ARG A 418 13.95 -14.12 32.79
CA ARG A 418 13.77 -14.14 34.25
C ARG A 418 12.53 -13.36 34.70
N GLY A 419 12.17 -12.32 33.95
CA GLY A 419 10.97 -11.52 34.18
C GLY A 419 10.82 -10.43 33.12
N ALA A 420 9.58 -10.04 32.85
CA ALA A 420 9.25 -8.93 31.96
C ALA A 420 8.05 -8.15 32.51
N SER A 421 8.02 -6.86 32.22
CA SER A 421 6.92 -5.94 32.51
C SER A 421 6.89 -4.86 31.41
N PRO A 422 5.87 -3.99 31.38
CA PRO A 422 5.86 -2.86 30.46
C PRO A 422 7.00 -1.86 30.62
N TRP A 423 7.78 -1.97 31.72
CA TRP A 423 8.81 -1.03 32.10
C TRP A 423 10.20 -1.65 32.15
N SER A 424 10.31 -2.98 32.15
CA SER A 424 11.59 -3.66 32.30
C SER A 424 11.57 -5.10 31.80
N ALA A 425 12.73 -5.65 31.48
CA ALA A 425 12.89 -7.06 31.17
C ALA A 425 14.29 -7.57 31.53
N GLN A 426 14.35 -8.81 32.00
CA GLN A 426 15.58 -9.51 32.38
C GLN A 426 15.73 -10.78 31.56
N VAL A 427 16.82 -10.86 30.80
CA VAL A 427 17.14 -12.00 29.92
C VAL A 427 18.55 -12.49 30.19
N GLU A 428 18.73 -13.80 30.18
CA GLU A 428 20.02 -14.46 30.19
C GLU A 428 20.12 -15.42 29.00
N ARG A 429 21.30 -15.50 28.40
CA ARG A 429 21.66 -16.46 27.37
C ARG A 429 22.91 -17.19 27.79
N ARG A 430 22.91 -18.52 27.68
CA ARG A 430 24.06 -19.39 27.90
C ARG A 430 24.32 -20.23 26.66
N THR A 431 25.54 -20.15 26.14
CA THR A 431 26.00 -20.99 25.04
C THR A 431 27.27 -21.74 25.43
N ALA A 432 27.85 -22.47 24.47
CA ALA A 432 29.18 -23.04 24.64
C ALA A 432 30.30 -21.98 24.58
N GLU A 433 29.98 -20.74 24.21
CA GLU A 433 30.95 -19.67 23.94
C GLU A 433 30.88 -18.57 25.00
N SER A 434 29.68 -18.25 25.50
CA SER A 434 29.43 -17.11 26.37
C SER A 434 28.27 -17.34 27.35
N VAL A 435 28.26 -16.54 28.41
CA VAL A 435 27.08 -16.25 29.24
C VAL A 435 26.82 -14.75 29.15
N VAL A 436 25.61 -14.37 28.75
CA VAL A 436 25.21 -12.97 28.64
C VAL A 436 23.94 -12.76 29.45
N ALA A 437 23.92 -11.76 30.32
CA ALA A 437 22.72 -11.36 31.05
C ALA A 437 22.48 -9.86 30.88
N ILE A 438 21.23 -9.50 30.56
CA ILE A 438 20.81 -8.12 30.37
C ILE A 438 19.56 -7.84 31.21
N ASP A 439 19.62 -6.76 31.98
CA ASP A 439 18.48 -6.09 32.60
C ASP A 439 18.27 -4.74 31.88
N VAL A 440 17.07 -4.52 31.36
CA VAL A 440 16.66 -3.23 30.80
C VAL A 440 15.51 -2.67 31.63
N GLU A 441 15.57 -1.38 31.94
CA GLU A 441 14.46 -0.67 32.58
C GLU A 441 14.29 0.73 31.99
N ILE A 442 13.04 1.17 31.82
CA ILE A 442 12.68 2.56 31.50
C ILE A 442 12.90 3.42 32.76
N ASP A 443 14.01 4.15 32.77
CA ASP A 443 14.47 4.96 33.91
C ASP A 443 15.48 6.03 33.45
N GLU A 444 16.04 6.80 34.38
CA GLU A 444 17.15 7.72 34.11
C GLU A 444 18.30 6.99 33.40
N PRO A 445 18.74 7.48 32.22
CA PRO A 445 19.72 6.78 31.41
C PRO A 445 21.02 6.48 32.14
N SER A 446 21.36 5.19 32.22
CA SER A 446 22.59 4.72 32.84
C SER A 446 22.96 3.34 32.35
N VAL A 447 24.26 3.02 32.42
CA VAL A 447 24.79 1.72 32.01
C VAL A 447 25.70 1.21 33.12
N ARG A 448 25.44 -0.02 33.59
CA ARG A 448 26.42 -0.84 34.30
C ARG A 448 26.86 -1.96 33.38
N TYR A 449 28.14 -1.98 33.05
CA TYR A 449 28.71 -2.94 32.12
C TYR A 449 29.79 -3.76 32.84
N THR A 450 29.59 -5.08 32.90
CA THR A 450 30.55 -6.04 33.45
C THR A 450 30.92 -7.02 32.34
N VAL A 451 32.20 -7.12 32.03
CA VAL A 451 32.70 -8.03 31.01
C VAL A 451 33.87 -8.85 31.56
N ASP A 452 33.83 -10.15 31.36
CA ASP A 452 34.89 -11.10 31.66
C ASP A 452 35.33 -11.78 30.35
N VAL A 453 36.46 -11.31 29.82
CA VAL A 453 37.11 -11.80 28.60
C VAL A 453 38.62 -11.88 28.83
N ALA A 454 39.33 -12.61 27.98
CA ALA A 454 40.79 -12.68 28.04
C ALA A 454 41.44 -11.29 27.89
N ASP A 455 42.54 -11.06 28.62
CA ASP A 455 43.31 -9.79 28.62
C ASP A 455 43.76 -9.30 27.23
N THR A 456 43.74 -10.17 26.22
CA THR A 456 44.10 -9.85 24.83
C THR A 456 42.96 -9.23 24.03
N ILE A 457 41.74 -9.17 24.56
CA ILE A 457 40.55 -8.66 23.89
C ILE A 457 40.12 -7.35 24.56
N ASP A 458 40.19 -6.25 23.81
CA ASP A 458 39.71 -4.94 24.27
C ASP A 458 38.32 -4.65 23.68
N VAL A 459 37.31 -4.72 24.55
CA VAL A 459 35.92 -4.41 24.23
C VAL A 459 35.39 -3.26 25.10
N THR A 460 36.26 -2.54 25.79
CA THR A 460 35.87 -1.52 26.77
C THR A 460 35.04 -0.40 26.16
N GLY A 461 35.26 -0.09 24.87
CA GLY A 461 34.48 0.89 24.12
C GLY A 461 32.99 0.60 23.98
N ILE A 462 32.56 -0.65 24.16
CA ILE A 462 31.15 -0.99 23.98
C ILE A 462 30.30 -0.35 25.08
N GLU A 463 30.87 -0.12 26.27
CA GLU A 463 30.18 0.58 27.36
C GLU A 463 29.78 2.00 26.93
N GLU A 464 30.66 2.72 26.23
CA GLU A 464 30.40 4.08 25.76
C GLU A 464 29.29 4.09 24.70
N LEU A 465 29.33 3.14 23.76
CA LEU A 465 28.28 2.99 22.73
C LEU A 465 26.93 2.61 23.36
N LEU A 466 26.91 1.69 24.32
CA LEU A 466 25.70 1.32 25.07
C LEU A 466 25.17 2.50 25.89
N ARG A 467 26.04 3.35 26.43
CA ARG A 467 25.65 4.59 27.11
C ARG A 467 24.97 5.54 26.14
N GLU A 468 25.48 5.63 24.91
CA GLU A 468 24.84 6.45 23.89
C GLU A 468 23.45 5.94 23.51
N PHE A 469 23.30 4.62 23.36
CA PHE A 469 22.01 3.96 23.16
C PHE A 469 21.05 4.18 24.34
N ALA A 470 21.51 3.99 25.58
CA ALA A 470 20.71 4.14 26.80
C ALA A 470 20.11 5.55 26.94
N ILE A 471 20.92 6.58 26.70
CA ILE A 471 20.46 7.98 26.69
C ILE A 471 19.47 8.23 25.55
N GLY A 472 19.73 7.71 24.35
CA GLY A 472 18.80 7.84 23.23
C GLY A 472 17.45 7.18 23.51
N ALA A 473 17.46 6.04 24.19
CA ALA A 473 16.29 5.23 24.48
C ALA A 473 15.53 5.64 25.75
N GLY A 474 16.16 6.38 26.67
CA GLY A 474 15.59 6.64 27.99
C GLY A 474 15.60 5.39 28.88
N LEU A 475 16.69 4.61 28.85
CA LEU A 475 16.79 3.31 29.51
C LEU A 475 17.99 3.25 30.47
N ARG A 476 17.81 2.54 31.58
CA ARG A 476 18.88 1.96 32.36
C ARG A 476 19.19 0.56 31.85
N LEU A 477 20.48 0.27 31.67
CA LEU A 477 20.98 -1.03 31.20
C LEU A 477 21.96 -1.62 32.20
N ASP A 478 21.75 -2.86 32.60
CA ASP A 478 22.76 -3.67 33.28
C ASP A 478 23.15 -4.83 32.37
N VAL A 479 24.42 -4.87 31.97
CA VAL A 479 24.96 -5.85 31.03
C VAL A 479 26.08 -6.63 31.69
N LEU A 480 25.94 -7.95 31.69
CA LEU A 480 26.98 -8.89 32.09
C LEU A 480 27.32 -9.76 30.88
N PHE A 481 28.61 -9.88 30.58
CA PHE A 481 29.13 -10.83 29.61
C PHE A 481 30.29 -11.63 30.24
N GLU A 482 30.25 -12.95 30.11
CA GLU A 482 31.32 -13.84 30.53
C GLU A 482 31.69 -14.79 29.38
N ALA A 483 32.92 -14.73 28.88
CA ALA A 483 33.42 -15.69 27.91
C ALA A 483 33.67 -17.06 28.56
N THR A 484 33.15 -18.12 27.96
CA THR A 484 33.35 -19.51 28.46
C THR A 484 34.41 -20.28 27.67
N ARG A 485 34.58 -19.98 26.38
CA ARG A 485 35.59 -20.64 25.51
C ARG A 485 36.22 -19.70 24.49
N LEU A 486 35.40 -18.96 23.75
CA LEU A 486 35.85 -18.07 22.68
C LEU A 486 35.89 -16.64 23.20
N ASN A 487 37.06 -16.02 23.06
CA ASN A 487 37.32 -14.64 23.44
C ASN A 487 37.51 -13.87 22.15
N SER A 488 36.46 -13.18 21.69
CA SER A 488 36.46 -12.36 20.48
C SER A 488 35.54 -11.17 20.69
N SER A 489 35.92 -9.99 20.20
CA SER A 489 35.10 -8.79 20.21
C SER A 489 33.79 -8.96 19.46
N HIS A 490 33.81 -9.65 18.30
CA HIS A 490 32.61 -10.08 17.55
C HIS A 490 31.60 -10.85 18.43
N VAL A 491 32.05 -11.87 19.17
CA VAL A 491 31.14 -12.67 20.02
C VAL A 491 30.52 -11.81 21.12
N VAL A 492 31.30 -10.89 21.69
CA VAL A 492 30.81 -9.94 22.70
C VAL A 492 29.74 -9.02 22.10
N THR A 493 30.02 -8.41 20.95
CA THR A 493 29.09 -7.45 20.31
C THR A 493 27.80 -8.11 19.84
N GLU A 494 27.90 -9.25 19.14
CA GLU A 494 26.75 -10.02 18.64
C GLU A 494 25.84 -10.47 19.79
N ASP A 495 26.40 -11.14 20.81
CA ASP A 495 25.60 -11.74 21.87
C ASP A 495 25.00 -10.69 22.82
N VAL A 496 25.71 -9.58 23.06
CA VAL A 496 25.16 -8.43 23.81
C VAL A 496 24.01 -7.81 23.02
N GLY A 497 24.18 -7.57 21.72
CA GLY A 497 23.11 -7.08 20.84
C GLY A 497 21.89 -8.01 20.88
N MET A 498 22.11 -9.30 20.72
CA MET A 498 21.05 -10.32 20.71
C MET A 498 20.31 -10.42 22.04
N ALA A 499 21.02 -10.42 23.17
CA ALA A 499 20.39 -10.44 24.48
C ALA A 499 19.59 -9.16 24.75
N LEU A 500 20.10 -8.01 24.31
CA LEU A 500 19.45 -6.71 24.47
C LEU A 500 18.17 -6.67 23.64
N GLY A 501 18.25 -7.10 22.37
CA GLY A 501 17.11 -7.19 21.48
C GLY A 501 16.02 -8.09 22.05
N ARG A 502 16.41 -9.24 22.63
CA ARG A 502 15.47 -10.17 23.28
C ARG A 502 14.80 -9.55 24.50
N ALA A 503 15.54 -8.82 25.35
CA ALA A 503 14.97 -8.11 26.49
C ALA A 503 13.96 -7.03 26.03
N LEU A 504 14.34 -6.23 25.03
CA LEU A 504 13.47 -5.22 24.43
C LEU A 504 12.22 -5.83 23.79
N LYS A 505 12.31 -7.01 23.16
CA LYS A 505 11.16 -7.75 22.63
C LYS A 505 10.15 -8.08 23.72
N HIS A 506 10.60 -8.69 24.83
CA HIS A 506 9.71 -9.07 25.92
C HIS A 506 9.07 -7.85 26.59
N MET A 507 9.84 -6.79 26.84
CA MET A 507 9.29 -5.52 27.33
C MET A 507 8.26 -4.94 26.36
N SER A 508 8.52 -5.00 25.04
CA SER A 508 7.59 -4.52 24.01
C SER A 508 6.28 -5.30 24.00
N ILE A 509 6.32 -6.63 24.18
CA ILE A 509 5.12 -7.49 24.24
C ILE A 509 4.24 -7.12 25.43
N GLU A 510 4.81 -7.05 26.64
CA GLU A 510 4.07 -6.67 27.85
C GLU A 510 3.45 -5.27 27.72
N ARG A 511 4.21 -4.34 27.16
CA ARG A 511 3.79 -2.95 26.96
C ARG A 511 2.71 -2.80 25.90
N MET A 512 2.77 -3.61 24.84
CA MET A 512 1.75 -3.68 23.78
C MET A 512 0.41 -4.21 24.32
N GLU A 513 0.44 -5.21 25.18
CA GLU A 513 -0.76 -5.73 25.84
C GLU A 513 -1.39 -4.72 26.81
N GLU A 514 -0.56 -4.03 27.61
CA GLU A 514 -1.09 -3.11 28.62
C GLU A 514 -1.58 -1.78 28.01
N PHE A 515 -0.77 -1.18 27.13
CA PHE A 515 -0.99 0.19 26.65
C PHE A 515 -1.16 0.31 25.14
N GLY A 516 -0.71 -0.69 24.37
CA GLY A 516 -0.44 -0.53 22.94
C GLY A 516 0.82 0.30 22.68
N ILE A 517 1.53 0.00 21.60
CA ILE A 517 2.76 0.70 21.20
C ILE A 517 2.74 1.10 19.73
N GLN A 518 3.62 2.03 19.36
CA GLN A 518 3.83 2.40 17.96
C GLN A 518 4.47 1.28 17.14
N GLY A 519 5.39 0.51 17.73
CA GLY A 519 5.98 -0.68 17.07
C GLY A 519 6.96 -0.38 15.93
N ALA A 520 7.11 0.88 15.55
CA ALA A 520 8.19 1.38 14.71
C ALA A 520 8.62 2.76 15.21
N GLY A 521 9.89 3.12 14.99
CA GLY A 521 10.46 4.38 15.41
C GLY A 521 11.65 4.79 14.58
N SER A 522 12.02 6.07 14.65
CA SER A 522 13.11 6.66 13.87
C SER A 522 13.69 7.87 14.60
N ASN A 523 14.99 8.14 14.47
CA ASN A 523 15.60 9.33 15.11
C ASN A 523 15.35 10.66 14.37
N VAL A 524 14.92 10.63 13.10
CA VAL A 524 14.85 11.80 12.19
C VAL A 524 13.93 12.95 12.60
N GLU A 525 13.03 12.75 13.56
CA GLU A 525 12.09 13.79 14.00
C GLU A 525 12.76 14.89 14.82
N ASN A 526 13.87 14.57 15.50
CA ASN A 526 14.60 15.49 16.39
C ASN A 526 16.01 15.81 15.89
N LEU A 527 16.32 15.43 14.66
CA LEU A 527 17.63 15.69 14.08
C LEU A 527 17.61 17.07 13.41
N ASP A 528 18.72 17.80 13.57
CA ASP A 528 19.06 18.85 12.62
C ASP A 528 19.01 18.26 11.21
N GLU A 529 18.53 19.03 10.24
CA GLU A 529 18.25 18.56 8.87
C GLU A 529 19.45 17.86 8.20
N HIS A 530 20.65 18.07 8.73
CA HIS A 530 21.96 17.62 8.24
C HIS A 530 22.60 16.51 9.09
N SER A 531 21.86 15.84 10.00
CA SER A 531 22.43 14.75 10.80
C SER A 531 22.92 13.62 9.89
N PRO A 532 24.21 13.24 9.92
CA PRO A 532 24.81 12.34 8.94
C PRO A 532 24.41 10.86 9.11
N ILE A 533 23.77 10.50 10.23
CA ILE A 533 23.21 9.17 10.47
C ILE A 533 21.76 9.26 10.86
N ARG A 534 20.94 8.45 10.20
CA ARG A 534 19.52 8.32 10.47
C ARG A 534 19.18 6.85 10.63
N VAL A 535 18.52 6.51 11.73
CA VAL A 535 18.21 5.14 12.10
C VAL A 535 16.70 5.01 12.22
N GLY A 536 16.17 3.94 11.67
CA GLY A 536 14.81 3.52 11.99
C GLY A 536 14.75 2.03 12.29
N ILE A 537 13.75 1.68 13.07
CA ILE A 537 13.51 0.32 13.54
C ILE A 537 12.03 0.00 13.48
N SER A 538 11.71 -1.25 13.17
CA SER A 538 10.35 -1.76 13.17
C SER A 538 10.30 -3.18 13.71
N MET A 539 9.48 -3.41 14.75
CA MET A 539 9.21 -4.75 15.26
C MET A 539 8.08 -5.39 14.46
N GLU A 540 8.39 -6.39 13.63
CA GLU A 540 7.39 -7.10 12.80
C GLU A 540 7.44 -8.62 12.91
N GLY A 541 8.27 -9.16 13.81
CA GLY A 541 8.50 -10.60 13.91
C GLY A 541 9.48 -11.14 12.85
N ARG A 542 10.26 -10.25 12.23
CA ARG A 542 11.23 -10.61 11.18
C ARG A 542 12.57 -9.91 11.42
N LYS A 543 13.66 -10.68 11.32
CA LYS A 543 15.02 -10.16 11.36
C LYS A 543 15.38 -9.61 9.98
N PHE A 544 15.68 -8.32 9.91
CA PHE A 544 16.29 -7.69 8.74
C PHE A 544 17.14 -6.51 9.20
N TRP A 545 18.30 -6.29 8.62
CA TRP A 545 19.01 -5.03 8.85
C TRP A 545 19.88 -4.66 7.66
N LYS A 546 20.14 -3.36 7.51
CA LYS A 546 20.96 -2.85 6.41
C LYS A 546 21.50 -1.44 6.65
N PHE A 547 22.72 -1.22 6.19
CA PHE A 547 23.28 0.13 5.99
C PHE A 547 22.96 0.63 4.58
N VAL A 548 22.43 1.84 4.48
CA VAL A 548 22.02 2.49 3.23
C VAL A 548 22.81 3.78 3.05
N PRO A 549 23.82 3.82 2.18
CA PRO A 549 24.50 5.06 1.85
C PRO A 549 23.59 5.99 1.04
N MET A 550 23.58 7.27 1.38
CA MET A 550 22.72 8.25 0.71
C MET A 550 23.41 8.91 -0.49
N ASP A 551 24.70 9.24 -0.35
CA ASP A 551 25.43 10.07 -1.31
C ASP A 551 26.73 9.40 -1.85
N GLU A 552 26.89 8.08 -1.65
CA GLU A 552 28.02 7.30 -2.16
C GLU A 552 27.64 5.83 -2.45
N THR A 553 28.56 5.05 -3.02
CA THR A 553 28.34 3.60 -3.24
C THR A 553 28.44 2.81 -1.93
N PHE A 554 27.77 1.65 -1.82
CA PHE A 554 27.89 0.80 -0.64
C PHE A 554 29.32 0.30 -0.44
N ALA A 555 30.04 0.05 -1.54
CA ALA A 555 31.45 -0.32 -1.50
C ALA A 555 32.33 0.79 -0.90
N ASP A 556 32.02 2.06 -1.18
CA ASP A 556 32.73 3.20 -0.63
C ASP A 556 32.41 3.40 0.87
N LEU A 557 31.12 3.34 1.25
CA LEU A 557 30.71 3.36 2.65
C LEU A 557 31.41 2.25 3.45
N ARG A 558 31.45 1.03 2.90
CA ARG A 558 32.06 -0.13 3.57
C ARG A 558 33.54 0.09 3.87
N ARG A 559 34.31 0.67 2.94
CA ARG A 559 35.73 0.98 3.16
C ARG A 559 35.94 2.17 4.09
N ARG A 560 35.04 3.16 4.04
CA ARG A 560 35.20 4.43 4.75
C ARG A 560 34.72 4.38 6.20
N PHE A 561 33.70 3.57 6.48
CA PHE A 561 32.97 3.61 7.75
C PHE A 561 32.85 2.26 8.46
N LEU A 562 32.65 1.18 7.72
CA LEU A 562 32.27 -0.12 8.31
C LEU A 562 33.46 -1.05 8.59
N VAL A 563 34.46 -1.11 7.71
CA VAL A 563 35.52 -2.14 7.77
C VAL A 563 36.91 -1.53 7.79
N GLY A 564 37.78 -2.09 8.64
CA GLY A 564 39.20 -1.75 8.67
C GLY A 564 39.53 -0.51 9.50
N HIS A 565 38.63 -0.13 10.40
CA HIS A 565 38.82 0.97 11.34
C HIS A 565 38.80 0.42 12.76
N THR A 566 39.60 1.04 13.63
CA THR A 566 39.61 0.75 15.06
C THR A 566 39.26 2.02 15.80
N LEU A 567 38.21 1.97 16.61
CA LEU A 567 37.84 3.08 17.47
C LEU A 567 38.93 3.31 18.53
N PRO A 568 39.07 4.52 19.10
CA PRO A 568 40.07 4.81 20.13
C PRO A 568 40.03 3.87 21.34
N SER A 569 38.88 3.23 21.56
CA SER A 569 38.57 2.28 22.62
C SER A 569 38.81 0.80 22.24
N GLY A 570 39.63 0.53 21.21
CA GLY A 570 40.06 -0.82 20.82
C GLY A 570 39.07 -1.63 19.98
N LEU A 571 37.83 -1.15 19.81
CA LEU A 571 36.79 -1.84 19.04
C LEU A 571 37.02 -1.74 17.53
N PHE A 572 36.93 -2.88 16.84
CA PHE A 572 36.91 -2.93 15.38
C PHE A 572 35.51 -2.58 14.88
N THR A 573 35.42 -1.71 13.87
CA THR A 573 34.12 -1.29 13.34
C THR A 573 33.38 -2.42 12.64
N GLU A 574 34.10 -3.40 12.10
CA GLU A 574 33.54 -4.62 11.52
C GLU A 574 32.92 -5.60 12.52
N ASP A 575 33.10 -5.39 13.83
CA ASP A 575 32.40 -6.17 14.86
C ASP A 575 31.12 -5.44 15.34
N LEU A 576 30.93 -4.17 14.97
CA LEU A 576 29.82 -3.35 15.44
C LEU A 576 28.56 -3.49 14.58
N ASP A 577 28.67 -3.95 13.33
CA ASP A 577 27.52 -4.37 12.55
C ASP A 577 26.93 -5.69 13.08
N ASP A 578 27.75 -6.58 13.66
CA ASP A 578 27.29 -7.77 14.39
C ASP A 578 26.41 -7.42 15.60
N PHE A 579 26.67 -6.30 16.29
CA PHE A 579 25.76 -5.82 17.34
C PHE A 579 24.38 -5.49 16.77
N ILE A 580 24.32 -4.86 15.59
CA ILE A 580 23.05 -4.50 14.93
C ILE A 580 22.34 -5.77 14.45
N ASP A 581 23.08 -6.72 13.88
CA ASP A 581 22.59 -8.03 13.48
C ASP A 581 21.99 -8.80 14.67
N GLY A 582 22.73 -8.85 15.78
CA GLY A 582 22.31 -9.43 17.04
C GLY A 582 21.05 -8.75 17.57
N LEU A 583 21.04 -7.42 17.68
CA LEU A 583 19.91 -6.65 18.16
C LEU A 583 18.65 -6.89 17.32
N SER A 584 18.77 -6.82 15.99
CA SER A 584 17.70 -7.11 15.04
C SER A 584 17.17 -8.53 15.23
N GLY A 585 18.06 -9.51 15.36
CA GLY A 585 17.69 -10.92 15.56
C GLY A 585 17.02 -11.19 16.89
N GLY A 586 17.57 -10.66 17.99
CA GLY A 586 17.01 -10.81 19.33
C GLY A 586 15.63 -10.17 19.46
N MET A 587 15.45 -9.00 18.83
CA MET A 587 14.20 -8.26 18.85
C MET A 587 13.16 -8.80 17.86
N GLU A 588 13.60 -9.53 16.82
CA GLU A 588 12.81 -9.86 15.63
C GLU A 588 12.26 -8.60 14.94
N ALA A 589 13.18 -7.66 14.71
CA ALA A 589 12.89 -6.35 14.15
C ALA A 589 13.73 -6.05 12.90
N SER A 590 13.17 -5.25 12.01
CA SER A 590 13.89 -4.65 10.89
C SER A 590 14.61 -3.38 11.34
N VAL A 591 15.89 -3.22 11.01
CA VAL A 591 16.70 -2.03 11.33
C VAL A 591 17.31 -1.45 10.06
N MET A 592 17.07 -0.18 9.77
CA MET A 592 17.74 0.52 8.66
C MET A 592 18.56 1.70 9.17
N VAL A 593 19.78 1.81 8.65
CA VAL A 593 20.73 2.87 8.98
C VAL A 593 21.09 3.61 7.69
N HIS A 594 20.53 4.80 7.50
CA HIS A 594 20.93 5.69 6.43
C HIS A 594 22.20 6.45 6.86
N VAL A 595 23.20 6.49 5.98
CA VAL A 595 24.50 7.12 6.24
C VAL A 595 24.84 8.08 5.12
N ASP A 596 25.06 9.35 5.48
CA ASP A 596 25.53 10.36 4.53
C ASP A 596 27.04 10.25 4.30
N ARG A 597 27.48 10.91 3.22
CA ARG A 597 28.90 11.12 2.98
C ARG A 597 29.49 12.01 4.10
N ASP A 598 30.80 11.89 4.31
CA ASP A 598 31.59 12.76 5.20
C ASP A 598 31.39 12.54 6.71
N ILE A 599 31.17 11.29 7.12
CA ILE A 599 31.18 10.91 8.54
C ILE A 599 32.37 10.06 8.94
N ASP A 600 33.12 10.54 9.93
CA ASP A 600 34.24 9.82 10.51
C ASP A 600 33.74 8.67 11.42
N PRO A 601 34.34 7.45 11.38
CA PRO A 601 33.92 6.31 12.20
C PRO A 601 33.88 6.60 13.71
N GLU A 602 34.87 7.32 14.24
CA GLU A 602 34.98 7.65 15.67
C GLU A 602 33.78 8.48 16.14
N LYS A 603 33.29 9.37 15.29
CA LYS A 603 32.12 10.21 15.59
C LYS A 603 30.80 9.56 15.21
N GLY A 604 30.80 8.73 14.17
CA GLY A 604 29.58 8.18 13.61
C GLY A 604 28.99 7.03 14.43
N TRP A 605 29.79 6.12 14.96
CA TRP A 605 29.27 5.01 15.75
C TRP A 605 28.52 5.47 17.02
N PRO A 606 29.01 6.44 17.82
CA PRO A 606 28.24 7.04 18.91
C PRO A 606 26.88 7.62 18.45
N LEU A 607 26.87 8.36 17.33
CA LEU A 607 25.63 8.92 16.75
C LEU A 607 24.66 7.83 16.29
N LEU A 608 25.17 6.73 15.73
CA LEU A 608 24.38 5.56 15.35
C LEU A 608 23.70 4.96 16.58
N PHE A 609 24.46 4.67 17.65
CA PHE A 609 23.92 4.06 18.87
C PHE A 609 22.91 4.98 19.55
N ARG A 610 23.19 6.29 19.66
CA ARG A 610 22.21 7.29 20.11
C ARG A 610 20.94 7.25 19.25
N GLY A 611 21.09 7.25 17.93
CA GLY A 611 19.98 7.19 16.97
C GLY A 611 19.15 5.93 17.10
N LEU A 612 19.79 4.78 17.28
CA LEU A 612 19.14 3.49 17.52
C LEU A 612 18.33 3.52 18.82
N GLY A 613 18.91 4.09 19.89
CA GLY A 613 18.19 4.32 21.15
C GLY A 613 16.95 5.21 20.95
N THR A 614 17.09 6.34 20.25
CA THR A 614 15.95 7.23 19.95
C THR A 614 14.88 6.53 19.11
N ALA A 615 15.28 5.69 18.15
CA ALA A 615 14.35 4.89 17.36
C ALA A 615 13.60 3.86 18.24
N ILE A 616 14.27 3.22 19.20
CA ILE A 616 13.66 2.33 20.21
C ILE A 616 12.65 3.09 21.10
N ALA A 617 12.99 4.28 21.58
CA ALA A 617 12.04 5.09 22.34
C ALA A 617 10.78 5.42 21.53
N GLY A 618 10.94 5.74 20.25
CA GLY A 618 9.84 5.92 19.31
C GLY A 618 8.98 4.66 19.14
N LEU A 619 9.63 3.50 18.97
CA LEU A 619 8.97 2.20 18.84
C LEU A 619 8.14 1.85 20.09
N LEU A 620 8.68 2.10 21.28
CA LEU A 620 8.04 1.83 22.57
C LEU A 620 7.00 2.90 22.96
N SER A 621 6.86 3.98 22.21
CA SER A 621 5.91 5.05 22.54
C SER A 621 4.48 4.51 22.59
N VAL A 622 3.68 4.96 23.58
CA VAL A 622 2.31 4.47 23.78
C VAL A 622 1.44 4.84 22.58
N ASN A 623 0.67 3.87 22.09
CA ASN A 623 -0.42 4.12 21.15
C ASN A 623 -1.68 3.39 21.65
N PRO A 624 -2.60 4.09 22.35
CA PRO A 624 -3.77 3.46 22.98
C PRO A 624 -4.72 2.81 21.98
N HIS A 625 -4.75 3.32 20.74
CA HIS A 625 -5.56 2.76 19.67
C HIS A 625 -5.11 1.33 19.33
N ARG A 626 -3.83 1.00 19.54
CA ARG A 626 -3.21 -0.28 19.19
C ARG A 626 -3.06 -1.24 20.37
N ARG A 627 -3.82 -1.04 21.44
CA ARG A 627 -3.77 -1.91 22.62
C ARG A 627 -4.08 -3.36 22.24
N SER A 628 -3.23 -4.29 22.67
CA SER A 628 -3.30 -5.72 22.36
C SER A 628 -3.27 -6.06 20.86
N LEU A 629 -2.78 -5.14 20.01
CA LEU A 629 -2.57 -5.38 18.59
C LEU A 629 -1.09 -5.50 18.29
N ALA A 630 -0.73 -6.53 17.52
CA ALA A 630 0.62 -6.64 17.01
C ALA A 630 0.94 -5.46 16.05
N PRO A 631 2.20 -5.02 16.02
CA PRO A 631 2.61 -3.84 15.26
C PRO A 631 2.60 -4.00 13.73
N GLY A 632 2.53 -5.22 13.18
CA GLY A 632 2.42 -5.47 11.74
C GLY A 632 0.98 -5.43 11.22
N VAL A 633 0.79 -5.20 9.90
CA VAL A 633 -0.53 -5.19 9.21
C VAL A 633 -1.27 -6.53 9.26
N LYS A 634 -0.54 -7.63 9.47
CA LYS A 634 -1.11 -8.97 9.66
C LYS A 634 -1.65 -9.21 11.07
N ALA A 635 -1.48 -8.25 11.99
CA ALA A 635 -1.83 -8.37 13.40
C ALA A 635 -1.19 -9.58 14.11
N THR A 636 -0.03 -10.05 13.61
CA THR A 636 0.78 -11.13 14.20
C THR A 636 2.26 -10.73 14.25
N LEU A 637 3.02 -11.39 15.15
CA LEU A 637 4.49 -11.28 15.31
C LEU A 637 5.20 -12.58 14.88
N ALA A 638 4.57 -13.40 14.05
CA ALA A 638 5.01 -14.75 13.69
C ALA A 638 5.43 -14.84 12.24
#